data_AF-A0A7Y5HIH2-F1
#
_entry.id   AF-A0A7Y5HIH2-F1
#
_cell.length_a   1.000
_cell.length_b   1.000
_cell.length_c   1.000
_cell.angle_alpha   90.00
_cell.angle_beta   90.00
_cell.angle_gamma   90.00
#
_symmetry.space_group_name_H-M   'P 1'
#
loop_
_entity.id
_entity.type
_entity.pdbx_description
1 polymer ?
#
loop_
_entity_poly.entity_id
_entity_poly.type
_entity_poly.pdbx_seq_one_letter_code
_entity_poly.pdbx_strand_id
1 'polypeptide(L)'
;MRGGRAVELVPRTAEHARALFPLIFRTPVCDTLLWDGPASEEEFLRDYPLGKGEPSHRHFTIVATADGVPVGSLSIRPGTWPERGDIGYWVGIPFQGRGLGTAAVARALEVAFGEMGMLKVEACAFLGNDASIRILEKNGFRREGLVRRAVLKRGRWLDEHILSVLIRIGSGSVRIRFLPMSPPRGDPLPGEGFVDRPGKVIAVGRNYAAHARELGNAPPEAPFFFLKAPSTMVGDGDPIVLPFDIEGEVHHEAELAVIIGRKGRRIPAAEALDFVLGYACANDVTARTEQKALQERKLPWFGGKNADSFLVLGPLVPAAAVPDPGALRIRCLVDGAVRQDGTTADMTHGVAALVSHASRRLTLHPGDVLLTGTPAGVGPLRPGETVEVAIEGVGRIRNPVVLEERPA
;
A
#
# COMPACT_ATOMS: atom_id res chain seq x y z
N MET A 1 -30.70 -0.46 31.84
CA MET A 1 -31.50 -1.06 30.75
C MET A 1 -30.63 -1.12 29.51
N ARG A 2 -30.33 -2.31 28.95
CA ARG A 2 -29.54 -2.43 27.72
C ARG A 2 -30.41 -1.87 26.57
N GLY A 3 -30.09 -0.66 26.09
CA GLY A 3 -30.83 -0.02 25.01
C GLY A 3 -30.81 -0.90 23.76
N GLY A 4 -31.98 -1.41 23.35
CA GLY A 4 -32.13 -2.24 22.16
C GLY A 4 -31.58 -1.51 20.93
N ARG A 5 -30.76 -2.20 20.13
CA ARG A 5 -30.21 -1.66 18.89
C ARG A 5 -31.37 -1.42 17.93
N ALA A 6 -31.59 -0.20 17.43
CA ALA A 6 -32.74 0.13 16.56
C ALA A 6 -32.65 -0.49 15.14
N VAL A 7 -31.46 -0.91 14.73
CA VAL A 7 -31.19 -1.60 13.47
C VAL A 7 -30.15 -2.69 13.66
N GLU A 8 -30.20 -3.68 12.78
CA GLU A 8 -29.17 -4.68 12.54
C GLU A 8 -28.57 -4.53 11.15
N LEU A 9 -27.28 -4.84 11.03
CA LEU A 9 -26.57 -4.95 9.76
C LEU A 9 -26.41 -6.43 9.44
N VAL A 10 -27.10 -6.90 8.40
CA VAL A 10 -27.11 -8.32 8.02
C VAL A 10 -26.53 -8.51 6.62
N PRO A 11 -25.98 -9.70 6.30
CA PRO A 11 -25.56 -10.01 4.95
C PRO A 11 -26.69 -9.80 3.92
N ARG A 12 -26.32 -9.36 2.72
CA ARG A 12 -27.29 -9.14 1.64
C ARG A 12 -27.80 -10.48 1.10
N THR A 13 -29.10 -10.53 0.80
CA THR A 13 -29.75 -11.72 0.24
C THR A 13 -30.64 -11.29 -0.92
N ALA A 14 -31.04 -12.24 -1.77
CA ALA A 14 -32.01 -11.98 -2.84
C ALA A 14 -33.38 -11.56 -2.30
N GLU A 15 -33.77 -12.04 -1.12
CA GLU A 15 -35.00 -11.63 -0.44
C GLU A 15 -34.94 -10.17 -0.01
N HIS A 16 -33.82 -9.74 0.60
CA HIS A 16 -33.59 -8.33 0.91
C HIS A 16 -33.64 -7.47 -0.35
N ALA A 17 -33.08 -7.93 -1.46
CA ALA A 17 -33.10 -7.19 -2.73
C ALA A 17 -34.54 -6.94 -3.22
N ARG A 18 -35.43 -7.94 -3.15
CA ARG A 18 -36.86 -7.77 -3.50
C ARG A 18 -37.55 -6.73 -2.62
N ALA A 19 -37.30 -6.76 -1.31
CA ALA A 19 -37.89 -5.80 -0.38
C ALA A 19 -37.36 -4.37 -0.58
N LEU A 20 -36.08 -4.23 -0.94
CA LEU A 20 -35.43 -2.93 -1.11
C LEU A 20 -35.64 -2.30 -2.50
N PHE A 21 -35.90 -3.09 -3.54
CA PHE A 21 -36.03 -2.59 -4.90
C PHE A 21 -37.08 -1.45 -5.03
N PRO A 22 -38.31 -1.57 -4.47
CA PRO A 22 -39.30 -0.48 -4.52
C PRO A 22 -38.86 0.80 -3.79
N LEU A 23 -37.91 0.70 -2.87
CA LEU A 23 -37.41 1.84 -2.10
C LEU A 23 -36.31 2.61 -2.82
N ILE A 24 -35.65 2.00 -3.81
CA ILE A 24 -34.49 2.56 -4.50
C ILE A 24 -34.74 2.83 -5.98
N PHE A 25 -35.53 2.01 -6.67
CA PHE A 25 -35.70 2.15 -8.11
C PHE A 25 -36.47 3.42 -8.46
N ARG A 26 -35.78 4.35 -9.16
CA ARG A 26 -36.33 5.63 -9.59
C ARG A 26 -36.94 6.46 -8.46
N THR A 27 -36.42 6.31 -7.25
CA THR A 27 -36.82 7.14 -6.10
C THR A 27 -35.83 8.28 -5.88
N PRO A 28 -36.23 9.36 -5.18
CA PRO A 28 -35.32 10.45 -4.80
C PRO A 28 -34.08 10.00 -4.00
N VAL A 29 -34.05 8.78 -3.46
CA VAL A 29 -32.82 8.23 -2.85
C VAL A 29 -31.67 8.27 -3.84
N CYS A 30 -31.92 7.95 -5.12
CA CYS A 30 -30.91 7.93 -6.18
C CYS A 30 -30.23 9.28 -6.42
N ASP A 31 -30.86 10.40 -6.04
CA ASP A 31 -30.27 11.72 -6.21
C ASP A 31 -29.12 11.95 -5.22
N THR A 32 -29.09 11.17 -4.14
CA THR A 32 -28.05 11.24 -3.09
C THR A 32 -27.00 10.14 -3.18
N LEU A 33 -27.09 9.26 -4.18
CA LEU A 33 -26.12 8.19 -4.42
C LEU A 33 -25.07 8.61 -5.45
N LEU A 34 -23.87 8.05 -5.31
CA LEU A 34 -22.79 8.19 -6.31
C LEU A 34 -23.15 7.63 -7.69
N TRP A 35 -24.11 6.72 -7.76
CA TRP A 35 -24.59 6.05 -8.97
C TRP A 35 -26.08 6.34 -9.19
N ASP A 36 -26.62 6.01 -10.36
CA ASP A 36 -27.98 6.44 -10.75
C ASP A 36 -29.13 5.58 -10.22
N GLY A 37 -28.84 4.53 -9.44
CA GLY A 37 -29.81 3.53 -9.06
C GLY A 37 -29.86 2.36 -10.05
N PRO A 38 -30.58 1.27 -9.72
CA PRO A 38 -30.62 0.09 -10.57
C PRO A 38 -31.33 0.38 -11.88
N ALA A 39 -30.90 -0.23 -13.00
CA ALA A 39 -31.57 -0.04 -14.29
C ALA A 39 -32.83 -0.91 -14.41
N SER A 40 -32.85 -2.07 -13.76
CA SER A 40 -34.03 -2.95 -13.67
C SER A 40 -34.07 -3.75 -12.36
N GLU A 41 -35.20 -4.40 -12.11
CA GLU A 41 -35.36 -5.30 -10.96
C GLU A 41 -34.45 -6.52 -11.10
N GLU A 42 -34.38 -7.10 -12.29
CA GLU A 42 -33.54 -8.28 -12.57
C GLU A 42 -32.06 -7.99 -12.32
N GLU A 43 -31.57 -6.81 -12.73
CA GLU A 43 -30.21 -6.38 -12.44
C GLU A 43 -29.97 -6.27 -10.94
N PHE A 44 -30.91 -5.63 -10.22
CA PHE A 44 -30.77 -5.42 -8.79
C PHE A 44 -30.79 -6.73 -8.00
N LEU A 45 -31.70 -7.64 -8.34
CA LEU A 45 -31.80 -8.96 -7.70
C LEU A 45 -30.55 -9.81 -7.92
N ARG A 46 -29.92 -9.69 -9.09
CA ARG A 46 -28.67 -10.39 -9.41
C ARG A 46 -27.47 -9.79 -8.66
N ASP A 47 -27.34 -8.47 -8.67
CA ASP A 47 -26.12 -7.79 -8.20
C ASP A 47 -26.13 -7.51 -6.69
N TYR A 48 -27.29 -7.22 -6.10
CA TYR A 48 -27.39 -6.80 -4.70
C TYR A 48 -26.83 -7.84 -3.70
N PRO A 49 -27.15 -9.15 -3.82
CA PRO A 49 -26.65 -10.16 -2.87
C PRO A 49 -25.13 -10.36 -2.95
N LEU A 50 -24.54 -10.15 -4.13
CA LEU A 50 -23.11 -10.34 -4.36
C LEU A 50 -22.26 -9.19 -3.79
N GLY A 51 -22.84 -7.99 -3.71
CA GLY A 51 -22.08 -6.77 -3.45
C GLY A 51 -21.21 -6.38 -4.66
N LYS A 52 -20.61 -5.19 -4.59
CA LYS A 52 -19.71 -4.68 -5.64
C LYS A 52 -18.35 -4.30 -5.03
N GLY A 53 -17.27 -4.53 -5.77
CA GLY A 53 -15.90 -4.17 -5.36
C GLY A 53 -15.08 -5.36 -4.86
N GLU A 54 -14.03 -5.07 -4.09
CA GLU A 54 -13.05 -6.06 -3.65
C GLU A 54 -13.59 -6.97 -2.53
N PRO A 55 -13.02 -8.18 -2.32
CA PRO A 55 -13.41 -9.09 -1.23
C PRO A 55 -13.31 -8.48 0.17
N SER A 56 -12.52 -7.43 0.33
CA SER A 56 -12.35 -6.67 1.56
C SER A 56 -13.54 -5.75 1.88
N HIS A 57 -14.36 -5.40 0.88
CA HIS A 57 -15.56 -4.58 1.07
C HIS A 57 -16.60 -5.36 1.87
N ARG A 58 -17.28 -4.67 2.79
CA ARG A 58 -18.39 -5.23 3.55
C ARG A 58 -19.69 -4.58 3.11
N HIS A 59 -20.67 -5.41 2.78
CA HIS A 59 -21.95 -5.00 2.23
C HIS A 59 -23.07 -5.55 3.10
N PHE A 60 -23.93 -4.67 3.57
CA PHE A 60 -25.01 -5.01 4.48
C PHE A 60 -26.37 -4.54 3.95
N THR A 61 -27.40 -5.25 4.37
CA THR A 61 -28.76 -4.74 4.44
C THR A 61 -28.97 -4.12 5.82
N ILE A 62 -29.57 -2.94 5.87
CA ILE A 62 -30.03 -2.33 7.13
C ILE A 62 -31.42 -2.89 7.41
N VAL A 63 -31.58 -3.61 8.51
CA VAL A 63 -32.85 -4.18 8.96
C VAL A 63 -33.31 -3.47 10.23
N ALA A 64 -34.55 -2.98 10.25
CA ALA A 64 -35.14 -2.42 11.45
C ALA A 64 -35.47 -3.54 12.45
N THR A 65 -35.02 -3.41 13.70
CA THR A 65 -35.19 -4.49 14.70
C THR A 65 -36.60 -4.61 15.25
N ALA A 66 -37.43 -3.58 15.08
CA ALA A 66 -38.80 -3.56 15.57
C ALA A 66 -39.70 -4.58 14.85
N ASP A 67 -39.46 -4.81 13.56
CA ASP A 67 -40.33 -5.59 12.67
C ASP A 67 -39.55 -6.48 11.69
N GLY A 68 -38.21 -6.45 11.71
CA GLY A 68 -37.37 -7.26 10.82
C GLY A 68 -37.37 -6.77 9.36
N VAL A 69 -37.87 -5.57 9.08
CA VAL A 69 -38.03 -5.07 7.72
C VAL A 69 -36.70 -4.53 7.16
N PRO A 70 -36.28 -4.93 5.94
CA PRO A 70 -35.20 -4.26 5.22
C PRO A 70 -35.57 -2.82 4.89
N VAL A 71 -34.80 -1.86 5.40
CA VAL A 71 -35.10 -0.42 5.25
C VAL A 71 -34.09 0.33 4.40
N GLY A 72 -32.94 -0.27 4.11
CA GLY A 72 -31.88 0.38 3.36
C GLY A 72 -30.65 -0.49 3.18
N SER A 73 -29.57 0.14 2.72
CA SER A 73 -28.30 -0.54 2.48
C SER A 73 -27.13 0.26 3.03
N LEU A 74 -26.11 -0.44 3.46
CA LEU A 74 -24.86 0.13 3.96
C LEU A 74 -23.68 -0.65 3.41
N SER A 75 -22.59 0.03 3.13
CA SER A 75 -21.30 -0.57 2.82
C SER A 75 -20.19 0.10 3.61
N ILE A 76 -19.20 -0.70 4.00
CA ILE A 76 -17.92 -0.25 4.57
C ILE A 76 -16.84 -0.68 3.58
N ARG A 77 -16.11 0.28 3.05
CA ARG A 77 -15.04 0.05 2.09
C ARG A 77 -13.71 0.44 2.73
N PRO A 78 -12.75 -0.48 2.86
CA PRO A 78 -11.38 -0.12 3.18
C PRO A 78 -10.85 0.86 2.11
N GLY A 79 -10.16 1.90 2.56
CA GLY A 79 -9.47 2.82 1.69
C GLY A 79 -8.18 2.18 1.16
N THR A 80 -7.38 2.96 0.45
CA THR A 80 -6.02 2.55 0.05
C THR A 80 -5.20 2.13 1.28
N TRP A 81 -5.38 2.84 2.39
CA TRP A 81 -4.83 2.49 3.70
C TRP A 81 -5.80 1.60 4.47
N PRO A 82 -5.42 0.38 4.91
CA PRO A 82 -6.34 -0.56 5.56
C PRO A 82 -6.89 -0.05 6.91
N GLU A 83 -6.15 0.83 7.59
CA GLU A 83 -6.59 1.51 8.82
C GLU A 83 -7.56 2.67 8.53
N ARG A 84 -7.86 2.95 7.26
CA ARG A 84 -8.84 3.95 6.86
C ARG A 84 -9.90 3.30 5.98
N GLY A 85 -11.07 3.89 5.96
CA GLY A 85 -12.11 3.45 5.05
C GLY A 85 -13.21 4.47 4.92
N ASP A 86 -14.11 4.24 3.99
CA ASP A 86 -15.30 5.03 3.84
C ASP A 86 -16.55 4.20 4.03
N ILE A 87 -17.62 4.88 4.45
CA ILE A 87 -18.96 4.31 4.51
C ILE A 87 -19.87 4.96 3.49
N GLY A 88 -20.69 4.14 2.85
CA GLY A 88 -21.79 4.56 2.00
C GLY A 88 -23.08 3.95 2.51
N TYR A 89 -24.16 4.73 2.58
CA TYR A 89 -25.43 4.22 3.04
C TYR A 89 -26.60 4.97 2.43
N TRP A 90 -27.76 4.32 2.44
CA TRP A 90 -29.04 4.94 2.14
C TRP A 90 -30.16 4.25 2.91
N VAL A 91 -31.23 5.00 3.18
CA VAL A 91 -32.46 4.51 3.82
C VAL A 91 -33.63 4.90 2.93
N GLY A 92 -34.55 3.96 2.67
CA GLY A 92 -35.75 4.20 1.87
C GLY A 92 -36.59 5.34 2.45
N ILE A 93 -37.13 6.19 1.59
CA ILE A 93 -37.87 7.41 1.98
C ILE A 93 -38.93 7.14 3.08
N PRO A 94 -39.75 6.08 3.02
CA PRO A 94 -40.75 5.81 4.06
C PRO A 94 -40.18 5.63 5.48
N PHE A 95 -38.89 5.28 5.58
CA PHE A 95 -38.18 4.95 6.82
C PHE A 95 -37.26 6.08 7.30
N GLN A 96 -37.11 7.16 6.53
CA GLN A 96 -36.31 8.32 6.92
C GLN A 96 -36.96 9.11 8.06
N GLY A 97 -36.16 9.91 8.78
CA GLY A 97 -36.63 10.72 9.92
C GLY A 97 -36.85 9.93 11.22
N ARG A 98 -36.78 8.59 11.19
CA ARG A 98 -37.00 7.70 12.34
C ARG A 98 -35.73 7.35 13.14
N GLY A 99 -34.60 8.00 12.83
CA GLY A 99 -33.30 7.72 13.46
C GLY A 99 -32.57 6.46 12.96
N LEU A 100 -33.17 5.69 12.04
CA LEU A 100 -32.61 4.43 11.53
C LEU A 100 -31.27 4.64 10.80
N GLY A 101 -31.10 5.73 10.04
CA GLY A 101 -29.83 6.07 9.41
C GLY A 101 -28.73 6.38 10.44
N THR A 102 -29.04 7.13 11.50
CA THR A 102 -28.12 7.40 12.61
C THR A 102 -27.70 6.10 13.30
N ALA A 103 -28.66 5.21 13.55
CA ALA A 103 -28.38 3.91 14.16
C ALA A 103 -27.53 3.01 13.24
N ALA A 104 -27.78 3.03 11.92
CA ALA A 104 -27.01 2.23 10.96
C ALA A 104 -25.55 2.69 10.87
N VAL A 105 -25.29 4.00 10.84
CA VAL A 105 -23.92 4.54 10.88
C VAL A 105 -23.23 4.16 12.19
N ALA A 106 -23.91 4.22 13.33
CA ALA A 106 -23.33 3.79 14.60
C ALA A 106 -22.90 2.31 14.57
N ARG A 107 -23.72 1.42 13.98
CA ARG A 107 -23.36 0.00 13.79
C ARG A 107 -22.20 -0.16 12.81
N ALA A 108 -22.16 0.63 11.74
CA ALA A 108 -21.07 0.59 10.80
C ALA A 108 -19.73 0.96 11.45
N LEU A 109 -19.72 1.96 12.35
CA LEU A 109 -18.53 2.33 13.11
C LEU A 109 -18.09 1.23 14.09
N GLU A 110 -19.03 0.49 14.71
CA GLU A 110 -18.69 -0.69 15.53
C GLU A 110 -17.96 -1.75 14.71
N VAL A 111 -18.45 -2.05 13.50
CA VAL A 111 -17.81 -3.00 12.58
C VAL A 111 -16.47 -2.46 12.07
N ALA A 112 -16.43 -1.21 11.62
CA ALA A 112 -15.23 -0.59 11.05
C ALA A 112 -14.07 -0.52 12.06
N PHE A 113 -14.32 0.02 13.26
CA PHE A 113 -13.30 0.18 14.28
C PHE A 113 -13.02 -1.12 15.06
N GLY A 114 -14.03 -1.97 15.24
CA GLY A 114 -13.92 -3.19 16.05
C GLY A 114 -13.46 -4.41 15.27
N GLU A 115 -14.19 -4.77 14.22
CA GLU A 115 -13.95 -6.00 13.44
C GLU A 115 -12.94 -5.78 12.31
N MET A 116 -12.97 -4.61 11.68
CA MET A 116 -12.10 -4.28 10.54
C MET A 116 -10.82 -3.53 10.94
N GLY A 117 -10.67 -3.15 12.21
CA GLY A 117 -9.42 -2.53 12.72
C GLY A 117 -9.12 -1.13 12.18
N MET A 118 -10.13 -0.41 11.66
CA MET A 118 -9.93 0.95 11.16
C MET A 118 -9.59 1.93 12.31
N LEU A 119 -8.80 2.95 12.00
CA LEU A 119 -8.49 4.09 12.85
C LEU A 119 -9.23 5.36 12.41
N LYS A 120 -9.61 5.44 11.13
CA LYS A 120 -10.38 6.57 10.55
C LYS A 120 -11.48 6.04 9.63
N VAL A 121 -12.68 6.58 9.77
CA VAL A 121 -13.78 6.35 8.83
C VAL A 121 -14.18 7.68 8.20
N GLU A 122 -14.25 7.71 6.87
CA GLU A 122 -14.65 8.83 6.04
C GLU A 122 -16.06 8.62 5.47
N ALA A 123 -16.73 9.71 5.14
CA ALA A 123 -17.99 9.67 4.44
C ALA A 123 -18.14 10.95 3.60
N CYS A 124 -18.55 10.77 2.34
CA CYS A 124 -18.88 11.88 1.46
C CYS A 124 -20.39 12.14 1.47
N ALA A 125 -20.77 13.41 1.41
CA ALA A 125 -22.15 13.82 1.18
C ALA A 125 -22.19 14.94 0.15
N PHE A 126 -23.04 14.80 -0.88
CA PHE A 126 -23.29 15.89 -1.83
C PHE A 126 -23.69 17.17 -1.11
N LEU A 127 -23.25 18.30 -1.64
CA LEU A 127 -23.68 19.61 -1.18
C LEU A 127 -25.22 19.70 -1.24
N GLY A 128 -25.86 20.07 -0.13
CA GLY A 128 -27.31 20.10 0.02
C GLY A 128 -27.94 18.83 0.61
N ASN A 129 -27.18 17.74 0.81
CA ASN A 129 -27.65 16.57 1.54
C ASN A 129 -27.47 16.75 3.07
N ASP A 130 -28.14 17.77 3.62
CA ASP A 130 -28.03 18.12 5.05
C ASP A 130 -28.50 17.00 5.98
N ALA A 131 -29.39 16.12 5.50
CA ALA A 131 -29.84 14.96 6.25
C ALA A 131 -28.70 13.97 6.51
N SER A 132 -27.92 13.61 5.48
CA SER A 132 -26.75 12.74 5.63
C SER A 132 -25.68 13.39 6.49
N ILE A 133 -25.42 14.69 6.29
CA ILE A 133 -24.43 15.44 7.08
C ILE A 133 -24.79 15.42 8.58
N ARG A 134 -26.07 15.67 8.93
CA ARG A 134 -26.54 15.58 10.33
C ARG A 134 -26.42 14.17 10.90
N ILE A 135 -26.65 13.13 10.09
CA ILE A 135 -26.48 11.73 10.52
C ILE A 135 -25.02 11.44 10.87
N LEU A 136 -24.09 11.89 10.03
CA LEU A 136 -22.65 11.74 10.23
C LEU A 136 -22.17 12.53 11.46
N GLU A 137 -22.54 13.81 11.57
CA GLU A 137 -22.17 14.67 12.72
C GLU A 137 -22.66 14.09 14.06
N LYS A 138 -23.89 13.53 14.11
CA LYS A 138 -24.40 12.82 15.30
C LYS A 138 -23.60 11.59 15.70
N ASN A 139 -22.92 10.96 14.73
CA ASN A 139 -22.01 9.84 14.95
C ASN A 139 -20.56 10.28 15.18
N GLY A 140 -20.33 11.57 15.42
CA GLY A 140 -19.02 12.11 15.78
C GLY A 140 -18.12 12.45 14.60
N PHE A 141 -18.63 12.37 13.37
CA PHE A 141 -17.89 12.84 12.21
C PHE A 141 -17.72 14.37 12.25
N ARG A 142 -16.58 14.84 11.75
CA ARG A 142 -16.23 16.26 11.58
C ARG A 142 -16.01 16.54 10.11
N ARG A 143 -16.41 17.74 9.67
CA ARG A 143 -16.13 18.20 8.31
C ARG A 143 -14.64 18.48 8.17
N GLU A 144 -14.01 17.91 7.16
CA GLU A 144 -12.59 18.12 6.86
C GLU A 144 -12.38 18.96 5.61
N GLY A 145 -13.32 18.94 4.66
CA GLY A 145 -13.18 19.71 3.43
C GLY A 145 -14.39 19.71 2.50
N LEU A 146 -14.24 20.45 1.40
CA LEU A 146 -15.17 20.50 0.27
C LEU A 146 -14.41 20.10 -1.00
N VAL A 147 -14.86 19.04 -1.66
CA VAL A 147 -14.34 18.60 -2.95
C VAL A 147 -15.24 19.20 -4.03
N ARG A 148 -14.69 20.14 -4.79
CA ARG A 148 -15.41 20.75 -5.91
C ARG A 148 -15.35 19.86 -7.14
N ARG A 149 -16.47 19.76 -7.87
CA ARG A 149 -16.62 18.89 -9.04
C ARG A 149 -16.19 17.45 -8.74
N ALA A 150 -16.62 16.93 -7.60
CA ALA A 150 -16.27 15.61 -7.11
C ALA A 150 -16.85 14.51 -8.00
N VAL A 151 -18.12 14.64 -8.41
CA VAL A 151 -18.85 13.59 -9.11
C VAL A 151 -19.56 14.16 -10.33
N LEU A 152 -19.35 13.56 -11.50
CA LEU A 152 -20.14 13.84 -12.69
C LEU A 152 -21.38 12.93 -12.69
N LYS A 153 -22.54 13.48 -12.32
CA LYS A 153 -23.82 12.77 -12.25
C LYS A 153 -24.81 13.36 -13.26
N ARG A 154 -25.35 12.53 -14.15
CA ARG A 154 -26.34 12.93 -15.17
C ARG A 154 -25.95 14.22 -15.94
N GLY A 155 -24.67 14.29 -16.33
CA GLY A 155 -24.10 15.44 -17.07
C GLY A 155 -23.84 16.69 -16.24
N ARG A 156 -23.96 16.64 -14.92
CA ARG A 156 -23.67 17.77 -14.01
C ARG A 156 -22.58 17.40 -13.01
N TRP A 157 -21.63 18.31 -12.81
CA TRP A 157 -20.64 18.18 -11.75
C TRP A 157 -21.28 18.56 -10.42
N LEU A 158 -21.17 17.68 -9.43
CA LEU A 158 -21.63 17.86 -8.06
C LEU A 158 -20.42 17.98 -7.12
N ASP A 159 -20.56 18.86 -6.13
CA ASP A 159 -19.58 19.04 -5.05
C ASP A 159 -19.93 18.13 -3.87
N GLU A 160 -18.91 17.70 -3.12
CA GLU A 160 -19.06 16.85 -1.94
C GLU A 160 -18.37 17.42 -0.71
N HIS A 161 -19.02 17.35 0.44
CA HIS A 161 -18.33 17.47 1.72
C HIS A 161 -17.62 16.16 2.05
N ILE A 162 -16.36 16.26 2.45
CA ILE A 162 -15.66 15.16 3.13
C ILE A 162 -15.83 15.34 4.63
N LEU A 163 -16.35 14.30 5.28
CA LEU A 163 -16.43 14.20 6.72
C LEU A 163 -15.64 12.97 7.20
N SER A 164 -15.06 13.04 8.39
CA SER A 164 -14.37 11.90 8.98
C SER A 164 -14.58 11.77 10.48
N VAL A 165 -14.40 10.56 11.01
CA VAL A 165 -14.32 10.28 12.44
C VAL A 165 -13.10 9.40 12.72
N LEU A 166 -12.40 9.71 13.80
CA LEU A 166 -11.27 8.92 14.31
C LEU A 166 -11.73 8.01 15.44
N ILE A 167 -11.09 6.84 15.55
CA ILE A 167 -11.26 5.98 16.72
C ILE A 167 -10.86 6.74 17.99
N ARG A 168 -11.69 6.64 19.03
CA ARG A 168 -11.39 7.24 20.34
C ARG A 168 -10.70 6.21 21.22
N ILE A 169 -9.40 6.40 21.46
CA ILE A 169 -8.62 5.57 22.39
C ILE A 169 -8.77 6.19 23.79
N GLY A 170 -9.74 5.71 24.59
CA GLY A 170 -9.89 6.13 26.00
C GLY A 170 -11.29 5.96 26.62
N SER A 171 -11.31 5.17 27.72
CA SER A 171 -12.35 4.97 28.76
C SER A 171 -13.75 4.43 28.43
N GLY A 172 -13.97 3.82 27.26
CA GLY A 172 -15.20 3.08 26.94
C GLY A 172 -14.88 1.86 26.09
N SER A 173 -15.25 0.67 26.58
CA SER A 173 -14.83 -0.64 26.09
C SER A 173 -15.12 -0.89 24.59
N VAL A 174 -14.12 -0.70 23.74
CA VAL A 174 -13.95 -1.48 22.50
C VAL A 174 -12.85 -2.50 22.79
N ARG A 175 -13.23 -3.76 23.01
CA ARG A 175 -12.25 -4.86 23.02
C ARG A 175 -11.88 -5.12 21.56
N ILE A 176 -10.77 -4.55 21.13
CA ILE A 176 -10.14 -4.88 19.86
C ILE A 176 -9.61 -6.32 19.99
N ARG A 177 -10.19 -7.27 19.25
CA ARG A 177 -9.54 -8.55 18.99
C ARG A 177 -8.67 -8.34 17.76
N PHE A 178 -7.36 -8.21 17.96
CA PHE A 178 -6.41 -8.38 16.87
C PHE A 178 -6.49 -9.84 16.41
N LEU A 179 -7.23 -10.09 15.32
CA LEU A 179 -6.99 -11.27 14.50
C LEU A 179 -5.73 -10.99 13.68
N PRO A 180 -4.71 -11.86 13.69
CA PRO A 180 -3.53 -11.66 12.86
C PRO A 180 -3.95 -11.83 11.40
N MET A 181 -4.20 -10.72 10.74
CA MET A 181 -4.40 -10.65 9.30
C MET A 181 -3.18 -9.97 8.72
N SER A 182 -2.43 -10.70 7.90
CA SER A 182 -1.29 -10.18 7.14
C SER A 182 -1.72 -8.91 6.37
N PRO A 183 -0.96 -7.80 6.44
CA PRO A 183 -1.43 -6.53 5.90
C PRO A 183 -1.38 -6.51 4.36
N PRO A 184 -2.43 -6.02 3.67
CA PRO A 184 -2.37 -5.69 2.25
C PRO A 184 -1.67 -4.33 2.02
N ARG A 185 -1.14 -4.14 0.80
CA ARG A 185 -0.17 -3.11 0.38
C ARG A 185 -0.80 -1.85 -0.26
N GLY A 186 -0.13 -0.69 -0.09
CA GLY A 186 -0.20 0.55 -0.92
C GLY A 186 -0.75 1.77 -0.17
N ASP A 187 -0.38 3.05 -0.35
CA ASP A 187 0.63 3.81 -1.11
C ASP A 187 0.99 5.06 -0.25
N PRO A 188 2.26 5.50 -0.11
CA PRO A 188 2.69 6.49 0.88
C PRO A 188 2.21 7.93 0.66
N LEU A 189 1.90 8.60 1.78
CA LEU A 189 1.75 10.05 1.87
C LEU A 189 3.12 10.74 1.66
N PRO A 190 3.15 11.95 1.06
CA PRO A 190 4.38 12.73 0.97
C PRO A 190 4.70 13.37 2.32
N GLY A 191 5.84 13.00 2.90
CA GLY A 191 6.40 13.59 4.11
C GLY A 191 6.86 12.52 5.09
N GLU A 192 8.19 12.36 5.20
CA GLU A 192 8.91 11.42 6.07
C GLU A 192 8.68 9.94 5.68
N GLY A 193 9.34 9.54 4.58
CA GLY A 193 8.95 8.40 3.75
C GLY A 193 9.50 7.04 4.16
N PHE A 194 8.58 6.10 4.33
CA PHE A 194 8.77 4.67 4.09
C PHE A 194 7.87 4.28 2.90
N VAL A 195 8.40 3.57 1.90
CA VAL A 195 7.56 2.90 0.89
C VAL A 195 7.07 1.65 1.58
N ASP A 196 5.80 1.57 2.00
CA ASP A 196 5.34 0.46 2.86
C ASP A 196 5.55 -0.93 2.23
N ARG A 197 5.18 -1.08 0.94
CA ARG A 197 5.56 -2.22 0.08
C ARG A 197 5.43 -1.85 -1.39
N PRO A 198 6.53 -1.85 -2.17
CA PRO A 198 6.48 -1.48 -3.58
C PRO A 198 5.61 -2.46 -4.38
N GLY A 199 4.99 -1.98 -5.47
CA GLY A 199 4.22 -2.83 -6.38
C GLY A 199 5.10 -3.91 -7.02
N LYS A 200 6.33 -3.52 -7.38
CA LYS A 200 7.43 -4.42 -7.78
C LYS A 200 8.78 -3.77 -7.47
N VAL A 201 9.78 -4.62 -7.29
CA VAL A 201 11.19 -4.23 -7.16
C VAL A 201 11.94 -4.79 -8.37
N ILE A 202 12.51 -3.89 -9.16
CA ILE A 202 13.32 -4.22 -10.33
C ILE A 202 14.77 -3.89 -9.98
N ALA A 203 15.65 -4.88 -9.98
CA ALA A 203 17.05 -4.71 -9.61
C ALA A 203 17.96 -4.96 -10.81
N VAL A 204 18.97 -4.11 -10.98
CA VAL A 204 19.98 -4.27 -12.04
C VAL A 204 21.18 -5.06 -11.51
N GLY A 205 21.65 -6.03 -12.29
CA GLY A 205 22.90 -6.70 -11.96
C GLY A 205 24.11 -6.04 -12.62
N ARG A 206 25.25 -6.04 -11.93
CA ARG A 206 26.58 -5.68 -12.49
C ARG A 206 26.67 -4.27 -13.07
N ASN A 207 26.02 -3.29 -12.44
CA ASN A 207 26.02 -1.90 -12.91
C ASN A 207 27.24 -1.08 -12.46
N TYR A 208 28.23 -1.70 -11.81
CA TYR A 208 29.51 -1.08 -11.44
C TYR A 208 30.65 -1.93 -11.99
N ALA A 209 31.54 -1.32 -12.78
CA ALA A 209 32.61 -2.06 -13.47
C ALA A 209 33.61 -2.73 -12.50
N ALA A 210 33.90 -2.10 -11.37
CA ALA A 210 34.78 -2.67 -10.34
C ALA A 210 34.16 -3.90 -9.67
N HIS A 211 32.87 -3.83 -9.32
CA HIS A 211 32.14 -4.95 -8.73
C HIS A 211 31.98 -6.14 -9.71
N ALA A 212 31.70 -5.85 -10.99
CA ALA A 212 31.65 -6.90 -12.02
C ALA A 212 32.98 -7.68 -12.08
N ARG A 213 34.12 -6.96 -12.06
CA ARG A 213 35.46 -7.55 -12.07
C ARG A 213 35.79 -8.32 -10.79
N GLU A 214 35.41 -7.80 -9.62
CA GLU A 214 35.56 -8.48 -8.31
C GLU A 214 34.93 -9.87 -8.32
N LEU A 215 33.78 -10.02 -8.96
CA LEU A 215 33.08 -11.30 -9.11
C LEU A 215 33.49 -12.10 -10.35
N GLY A 216 34.57 -11.73 -11.04
CA GLY A 216 35.09 -12.43 -12.22
C GLY A 216 34.24 -12.30 -13.48
N ASN A 217 33.45 -11.23 -13.60
CA ASN A 217 32.55 -11.00 -14.73
C ASN A 217 32.95 -9.77 -15.56
N ALA A 218 32.60 -9.77 -16.85
CA ALA A 218 32.59 -8.56 -17.66
C ALA A 218 31.31 -7.73 -17.38
N PRO A 219 31.38 -6.38 -17.43
CA PRO A 219 30.19 -5.54 -17.45
C PRO A 219 29.31 -5.88 -18.66
N PRO A 220 27.99 -5.99 -18.51
CA PRO A 220 27.11 -6.27 -19.63
C PRO A 220 27.00 -5.05 -20.57
N GLU A 221 26.80 -5.27 -21.88
CA GLU A 221 26.60 -4.19 -22.87
C GLU A 221 25.31 -3.40 -22.65
N ALA A 222 24.30 -4.03 -22.03
CA ALA A 222 23.03 -3.41 -21.68
C ALA A 222 22.63 -3.83 -20.25
N PRO A 223 21.83 -3.00 -19.54
CA PRO A 223 21.29 -3.38 -18.24
C PRO A 223 20.51 -4.69 -18.35
N PHE A 224 20.82 -5.66 -17.50
CA PHE A 224 19.94 -6.81 -17.28
C PHE A 224 19.32 -6.70 -15.90
N PHE A 225 18.05 -7.09 -15.81
CA PHE A 225 17.25 -6.93 -14.61
C PHE A 225 16.81 -8.28 -14.07
N PHE A 226 16.67 -8.35 -12.76
CA PHE A 226 15.93 -9.39 -12.06
C PHE A 226 14.87 -8.73 -11.17
N LEU A 227 13.94 -9.53 -10.67
CA LEU A 227 12.90 -9.07 -9.76
C LEU A 227 13.23 -9.51 -8.34
N LYS A 228 12.95 -8.63 -7.38
CA LYS A 228 12.79 -8.99 -5.97
C LYS A 228 11.31 -8.93 -5.60
N ALA A 229 10.86 -9.90 -4.83
CA ALA A 229 9.51 -9.95 -4.30
C ALA A 229 9.37 -8.83 -3.25
N PRO A 230 8.33 -7.98 -3.31
CA PRO A 230 8.23 -6.89 -2.34
C PRO A 230 7.94 -7.34 -0.89
N SER A 231 7.71 -8.64 -0.66
CA SER A 231 7.60 -9.21 0.69
C SER A 231 8.95 -9.32 1.39
N THR A 232 10.05 -9.27 0.64
CA THR A 232 11.42 -9.31 1.17
C THR A 232 11.86 -8.00 1.83
N MET A 233 11.03 -6.96 1.71
CA MET A 233 11.38 -5.62 2.14
C MET A 233 11.14 -5.39 3.62
N VAL A 234 12.15 -4.82 4.28
CA VAL A 234 12.11 -4.31 5.66
C VAL A 234 12.71 -2.90 5.72
N GLY A 235 12.43 -2.16 6.79
CA GLY A 235 12.86 -0.77 6.96
C GLY A 235 14.13 -0.59 7.78
N ASP A 236 14.44 0.66 8.12
CA ASP A 236 15.53 0.99 9.06
C ASP A 236 15.26 0.37 10.44
N GLY A 237 16.31 -0.16 11.08
CA GLY A 237 16.20 -0.80 12.40
C GLY A 237 15.63 -2.22 12.41
N ASP A 238 14.90 -2.64 11.38
CA ASP A 238 14.37 -3.99 11.26
C ASP A 238 15.49 -5.03 11.06
N PRO A 239 15.35 -6.27 11.53
CA PRO A 239 16.39 -7.28 11.40
C PRO A 239 16.55 -7.79 9.96
N ILE A 240 17.80 -7.99 9.54
CA ILE A 240 18.16 -8.88 8.42
C ILE A 240 18.22 -10.30 8.99
N VAL A 241 17.22 -11.11 8.66
CA VAL A 241 17.07 -12.49 9.10
C VAL A 241 17.79 -13.41 8.13
N LEU A 242 18.78 -14.13 8.61
CA LEU A 242 19.47 -15.19 7.87
C LEU A 242 18.65 -16.48 8.00
N PRO A 243 18.10 -17.03 6.90
CA PRO A 243 17.31 -18.26 6.97
C PRO A 243 18.16 -19.44 7.45
N PHE A 244 17.58 -20.31 8.27
CA PHE A 244 18.34 -21.42 8.86
C PHE A 244 18.72 -22.51 7.84
N ASP A 245 18.07 -22.50 6.67
CA ASP A 245 18.21 -23.47 5.58
C ASP A 245 19.05 -22.95 4.40
N ILE A 246 19.46 -21.68 4.42
CA ILE A 246 20.44 -21.16 3.45
C ILE A 246 21.84 -21.55 3.90
N GLU A 247 22.44 -22.47 3.16
CA GLU A 247 23.81 -22.91 3.39
C GLU A 247 24.82 -21.93 2.77
N GLY A 248 25.82 -21.54 3.55
CA GLY A 248 26.96 -20.75 3.07
C GLY A 248 26.84 -19.25 3.34
N GLU A 249 27.31 -18.43 2.39
CA GLU A 249 27.50 -17.00 2.62
C GLU A 249 26.30 -16.17 2.17
N VAL A 250 25.85 -15.28 3.06
CA VAL A 250 24.92 -14.20 2.76
C VAL A 250 25.69 -12.88 2.75
N HIS A 251 25.57 -12.08 1.70
CA HIS A 251 26.35 -10.87 1.49
C HIS A 251 25.51 -9.60 1.57
N HIS A 252 26.12 -8.50 2.01
CA HIS A 252 25.56 -7.15 1.86
C HIS A 252 25.85 -6.58 0.46
N GLU A 253 24.94 -5.75 -0.04
CA GLU A 253 25.08 -5.01 -1.29
C GLU A 253 24.47 -3.61 -1.11
N ALA A 254 25.27 -2.60 -0.75
CA ALA A 254 24.80 -1.22 -0.63
C ALA A 254 24.44 -0.62 -1.99
N GLU A 255 23.22 -0.09 -2.12
CA GLU A 255 22.72 0.45 -3.39
C GLU A 255 21.92 1.74 -3.19
N LEU A 256 21.89 2.59 -4.23
CA LEU A 256 20.89 3.65 -4.36
C LEU A 256 19.60 3.02 -4.89
N ALA A 257 18.49 3.23 -4.19
CA ALA A 257 17.16 2.90 -4.69
C ALA A 257 16.47 4.14 -5.30
N VAL A 258 15.77 3.94 -6.40
CA VAL A 258 14.99 4.96 -7.10
C VAL A 258 13.51 4.63 -6.95
N ILE A 259 12.74 5.56 -6.38
CA ILE A 259 11.29 5.38 -6.18
C ILE A 259 10.55 6.07 -7.31
N ILE A 260 9.73 5.33 -8.03
CA ILE A 260 8.91 5.88 -9.12
C ILE A 260 7.73 6.66 -8.52
N GLY A 261 7.51 7.89 -9.00
CA GLY A 261 6.41 8.78 -8.58
C GLY A 261 5.31 8.95 -9.62
N ARG A 262 5.59 8.62 -10.89
CA ARG A 262 4.65 8.77 -11.99
C ARG A 262 4.56 7.49 -12.82
N LYS A 263 3.34 7.12 -13.22
CA LYS A 263 3.13 5.99 -14.12
C LYS A 263 3.76 6.29 -15.49
N GLY A 264 4.53 5.35 -16.05
CA GLY A 264 5.17 5.53 -17.35
C GLY A 264 5.54 4.23 -18.05
N ARG A 265 5.52 4.23 -19.39
CA ARG A 265 5.96 3.11 -20.23
C ARG A 265 6.71 3.65 -21.44
N ARG A 266 7.81 3.00 -21.81
CA ARG A 266 8.74 3.45 -22.88
C ARG A 266 9.17 4.91 -22.69
N ILE A 267 9.52 5.26 -21.46
CA ILE A 267 9.94 6.59 -21.05
C ILE A 267 11.26 6.96 -21.75
N PRO A 268 11.36 8.08 -22.47
CA PRO A 268 12.62 8.57 -23.00
C PRO A 268 13.62 8.87 -21.88
N ALA A 269 14.91 8.59 -22.09
CA ALA A 269 15.93 8.82 -21.06
C ALA A 269 16.02 10.29 -20.61
N ALA A 270 15.79 11.24 -21.53
CA ALA A 270 15.80 12.67 -21.24
C ALA A 270 14.68 13.11 -20.28
N GLU A 271 13.58 12.34 -20.20
CA GLU A 271 12.42 12.65 -19.33
C GLU A 271 12.39 11.76 -18.08
N ALA A 272 13.31 10.79 -17.97
CA ALA A 272 13.20 9.70 -17.01
C ALA A 272 13.20 10.18 -15.55
N LEU A 273 13.96 11.23 -15.22
CA LEU A 273 14.02 11.77 -13.86
C LEU A 273 12.70 12.44 -13.43
N ASP A 274 11.89 12.94 -14.36
CA ASP A 274 10.56 13.53 -14.05
C ASP A 274 9.55 12.48 -13.56
N PHE A 275 9.87 11.19 -13.71
CA PHE A 275 9.06 10.09 -13.20
C PHE A 275 9.51 9.61 -11.83
N VAL A 276 10.59 10.16 -11.27
CA VAL A 276 11.16 9.77 -9.97
C VAL A 276 10.53 10.60 -8.85
N LEU A 277 9.96 9.92 -7.84
CA LEU A 277 9.48 10.55 -6.61
C LEU A 277 10.65 10.96 -5.72
N GLY A 278 11.64 10.08 -5.62
CA GLY A 278 12.74 10.23 -4.69
C GLY A 278 13.71 9.06 -4.68
N TYR A 279 14.61 9.10 -3.70
CA TYR A 279 15.70 8.15 -3.56
C TYR A 279 15.75 7.60 -2.14
N ALA A 280 16.27 6.39 -1.97
CA ALA A 280 16.48 5.78 -0.67
C ALA A 280 17.80 5.01 -0.62
N CYS A 281 18.32 4.76 0.59
CA CYS A 281 19.38 3.76 0.75
C CYS A 281 18.76 2.37 0.64
N ALA A 282 19.49 1.44 0.05
CA ALA A 282 19.09 0.05 0.01
C ALA A 282 20.24 -0.89 0.34
N ASN A 283 19.89 -2.04 0.91
CA ASN A 283 20.78 -3.20 1.00
C ASN A 283 20.12 -4.36 0.24
N ASP A 284 20.69 -4.73 -0.92
CA ASP A 284 20.27 -5.89 -1.73
C ASP A 284 20.95 -7.17 -1.22
N VAL A 285 20.55 -7.59 -0.02
CA VAL A 285 21.12 -8.77 0.65
C VAL A 285 20.98 -10.00 -0.25
N THR A 286 22.06 -10.76 -0.33
CA THR A 286 22.19 -11.83 -1.32
C THR A 286 22.70 -13.11 -0.67
N ALA A 287 21.94 -14.21 -0.77
CA ALA A 287 22.46 -15.55 -0.46
C ALA A 287 23.42 -15.95 -1.57
N ARG A 288 24.70 -15.59 -1.40
CA ARG A 288 25.71 -15.63 -2.45
C ARG A 288 26.00 -17.05 -2.91
N THR A 289 26.08 -17.99 -1.97
CA THR A 289 26.33 -19.41 -2.29
C THR A 289 25.22 -19.95 -3.20
N GLU A 290 23.96 -19.72 -2.84
CA GLU A 290 22.83 -20.15 -3.65
C GLU A 290 22.77 -19.42 -5.01
N GLN A 291 23.00 -18.11 -5.02
CA GLN A 291 23.05 -17.35 -6.27
C GLN A 291 24.10 -17.89 -7.25
N LYS A 292 25.31 -18.23 -6.76
CA LYS A 292 26.37 -18.83 -7.59
C LYS A 292 25.94 -20.20 -8.14
N ALA A 293 25.38 -21.06 -7.29
CA ALA A 293 24.87 -22.37 -7.72
C ALA A 293 23.76 -22.26 -8.78
N LEU A 294 22.86 -21.27 -8.65
CA LEU A 294 21.84 -20.96 -9.65
C LEU A 294 22.45 -20.46 -10.97
N GLN A 295 23.48 -19.62 -10.90
CA GLN A 295 24.18 -19.11 -12.10
C GLN A 295 24.89 -20.23 -12.87
N GLU A 296 25.62 -21.13 -12.18
CA GLU A 296 26.27 -22.29 -12.80
C GLU A 296 25.28 -23.19 -13.55
N ARG A 297 24.08 -23.32 -12.98
CA ARG A 297 22.96 -24.08 -13.56
C ARG A 297 22.12 -23.29 -14.56
N LYS A 298 22.44 -22.01 -14.80
CA LYS A 298 21.70 -21.09 -15.67
C LYS A 298 20.22 -20.94 -15.28
N LEU A 299 19.93 -20.96 -13.97
CA LEU A 299 18.59 -20.81 -13.41
C LEU A 299 18.31 -19.37 -12.94
N PRO A 300 17.02 -18.96 -12.81
CA PRO A 300 16.66 -17.66 -12.26
C PRO A 300 17.19 -17.45 -10.85
N TRP A 301 17.55 -16.21 -10.52
CA TRP A 301 18.17 -15.85 -9.23
C TRP A 301 17.20 -15.78 -8.05
N PHE A 302 16.04 -16.43 -8.14
CA PHE A 302 14.97 -16.30 -7.15
C PHE A 302 15.48 -16.59 -5.74
N GLY A 303 15.98 -17.80 -5.48
CA GLY A 303 16.41 -18.20 -4.13
C GLY A 303 17.58 -17.37 -3.59
N GLY A 304 18.53 -17.00 -4.44
CA GLY A 304 19.66 -16.15 -4.03
C GLY A 304 19.32 -14.69 -3.68
N LYS A 305 18.14 -14.18 -4.08
CA LYS A 305 17.78 -12.75 -3.96
C LYS A 305 16.44 -12.49 -3.24
N ASN A 306 15.66 -13.53 -2.90
CA ASN A 306 14.26 -13.37 -2.47
C ASN A 306 13.89 -13.96 -1.11
N ALA A 307 14.84 -14.16 -0.19
CA ALA A 307 14.50 -14.47 1.19
C ALA A 307 13.84 -13.26 1.89
N ASP A 308 13.01 -13.50 2.90
CA ASP A 308 12.43 -12.44 3.70
C ASP A 308 13.54 -11.57 4.34
N SER A 309 13.30 -10.27 4.51
CA SER A 309 14.27 -9.24 4.92
C SER A 309 15.47 -8.97 3.99
N PHE A 310 15.58 -9.65 2.84
CA PHE A 310 16.73 -9.44 1.93
C PHE A 310 16.65 -8.18 1.07
N LEU A 311 15.67 -7.32 1.30
CA LEU A 311 15.68 -5.95 0.82
C LEU A 311 15.52 -5.03 2.03
N VAL A 312 16.58 -4.36 2.43
CA VAL A 312 16.44 -3.24 3.37
C VAL A 312 16.28 -1.96 2.57
N LEU A 313 15.31 -1.12 2.90
CA LEU A 313 15.03 0.11 2.17
C LEU A 313 14.70 1.28 3.12
N GLY A 314 15.35 2.42 2.92
CA GLY A 314 15.04 3.66 3.63
C GLY A 314 16.27 4.55 3.84
N PRO A 315 16.12 5.69 4.55
CA PRO A 315 14.92 6.53 4.48
C PRO A 315 14.68 6.98 3.02
N LEU A 316 13.44 7.33 2.69
CA LEU A 316 13.12 7.96 1.40
C LEU A 316 13.25 9.47 1.50
N VAL A 317 14.03 10.08 0.59
CA VAL A 317 14.11 11.52 0.39
C VAL A 317 13.48 11.93 -0.95
N PRO A 318 12.79 13.09 -1.03
CA PRO A 318 12.27 13.60 -2.29
C PRO A 318 13.37 13.82 -3.32
N ALA A 319 13.06 13.63 -4.61
CA ALA A 319 14.04 13.80 -5.69
C ALA A 319 14.65 15.21 -5.70
N ALA A 320 13.88 16.23 -5.32
CA ALA A 320 14.35 17.61 -5.20
C ALA A 320 15.48 17.82 -4.17
N ALA A 321 15.60 16.93 -3.18
CA ALA A 321 16.69 16.97 -2.19
C ALA A 321 18.01 16.38 -2.75
N VAL A 322 17.95 15.70 -3.90
CA VAL A 322 19.08 15.00 -4.54
C VAL A 322 19.15 15.43 -6.01
N PRO A 323 19.65 16.65 -6.28
CA PRO A 323 19.63 17.23 -7.64
C PRO A 323 20.50 16.47 -8.64
N ASP A 324 21.57 15.80 -8.18
CA ASP A 324 22.43 14.95 -9.00
C ASP A 324 22.53 13.52 -8.40
N PRO A 325 21.68 12.58 -8.82
CA PRO A 325 21.76 11.20 -8.35
C PRO A 325 22.97 10.44 -8.91
N GLY A 326 23.69 11.02 -9.88
CA GLY A 326 24.88 10.44 -10.50
C GLY A 326 26.19 10.78 -9.80
N ALA A 327 26.17 11.53 -8.69
CA ALA A 327 27.38 11.95 -7.99
C ALA A 327 27.23 11.85 -6.45
N LEU A 328 26.73 10.71 -5.96
CA LEU A 328 26.52 10.46 -4.54
C LEU A 328 27.55 9.46 -4.02
N ARG A 329 28.14 9.70 -2.85
CA ARG A 329 28.96 8.70 -2.16
C ARG A 329 28.07 7.65 -1.48
N ILE A 330 28.40 6.38 -1.65
CA ILE A 330 27.72 5.23 -1.05
C ILE A 330 28.72 4.47 -0.17
N ARG A 331 28.35 4.18 1.08
CA ARG A 331 29.15 3.36 1.99
C ARG A 331 28.34 2.25 2.64
N CYS A 332 28.98 1.11 2.85
CA CYS A 332 28.50 0.03 3.70
C CYS A 332 29.48 -0.18 4.85
N LEU A 333 28.96 -0.27 6.08
CA LEU A 333 29.73 -0.59 7.28
C LEU A 333 29.13 -1.83 7.94
N VAL A 334 29.97 -2.73 8.40
CA VAL A 334 29.57 -3.88 9.23
C VAL A 334 30.30 -3.77 10.56
N ASP A 335 29.54 -3.62 11.65
CA ASP A 335 30.05 -3.29 12.99
C ASP A 335 31.00 -2.08 13.00
N GLY A 336 30.67 -1.08 12.18
CA GLY A 336 31.44 0.16 12.06
C GLY A 336 32.70 0.05 11.18
N ALA A 337 33.08 -1.15 10.71
CA ALA A 337 34.15 -1.31 9.75
C ALA A 337 33.63 -1.09 8.32
N VAL A 338 34.25 -0.17 7.58
CA VAL A 338 33.90 0.10 6.18
C VAL A 338 34.18 -1.13 5.32
N ARG A 339 33.15 -1.65 4.64
CA ARG A 339 33.22 -2.76 3.69
C ARG A 339 33.07 -2.31 2.25
N GLN A 340 32.21 -1.33 1.99
CA GLN A 340 32.05 -0.70 0.68
C GLN A 340 32.22 0.81 0.82
N ASP A 341 32.92 1.41 -0.14
CA ASP A 341 33.08 2.87 -0.28
C ASP A 341 33.22 3.20 -1.77
N GLY A 342 32.15 3.72 -2.36
CA GLY A 342 32.07 4.00 -3.79
C GLY A 342 31.21 5.22 -4.09
N THR A 343 30.97 5.50 -5.37
CA THR A 343 30.15 6.62 -5.81
C THR A 343 29.21 6.23 -6.95
N THR A 344 28.01 6.81 -6.99
CA THR A 344 27.05 6.59 -8.10
C THR A 344 27.57 7.09 -9.45
N ALA A 345 28.64 7.89 -9.47
CA ALA A 345 29.33 8.29 -10.70
C ALA A 345 29.99 7.09 -11.42
N ASP A 346 30.29 6.01 -10.68
CA ASP A 346 30.88 4.80 -11.23
C ASP A 346 29.84 3.84 -11.85
N MET A 347 28.55 4.22 -11.86
CA MET A 347 27.52 3.43 -12.54
C MET A 347 27.77 3.37 -14.05
N THR A 348 27.82 2.17 -14.61
CA THR A 348 27.89 1.95 -16.06
C THR A 348 26.65 2.53 -16.77
N HIS A 349 25.48 2.40 -16.13
CA HIS A 349 24.23 2.99 -16.58
C HIS A 349 23.59 3.78 -15.43
N GLY A 350 23.55 5.10 -15.58
CA GLY A 350 22.93 5.98 -14.57
C GLY A 350 21.40 5.83 -14.46
N VAL A 351 20.82 6.46 -13.44
CA VAL A 351 19.40 6.36 -13.08
C VAL A 351 18.46 6.57 -14.27
N ALA A 352 18.66 7.63 -15.07
CA ALA A 352 17.81 7.94 -16.22
C ALA A 352 17.81 6.82 -17.27
N ALA A 353 18.98 6.21 -17.53
CA ALA A 353 19.11 5.10 -18.46
C ALA A 353 18.42 3.84 -17.94
N LEU A 354 18.55 3.53 -16.65
CA LEU A 354 17.91 2.38 -16.02
C LEU A 354 16.38 2.50 -16.03
N VAL A 355 15.83 3.65 -15.64
CA VAL A 355 14.38 3.93 -15.66
C VAL A 355 13.84 3.82 -17.10
N SER A 356 14.52 4.45 -18.06
CA SER A 356 14.15 4.35 -19.48
C SER A 356 14.15 2.90 -19.95
N HIS A 357 15.22 2.15 -19.67
CA HIS A 357 15.36 0.77 -20.12
C HIS A 357 14.32 -0.16 -19.51
N ALA A 358 14.12 -0.10 -18.18
CA ALA A 358 13.13 -0.90 -17.48
C ALA A 358 11.70 -0.64 -18.02
N SER A 359 11.38 0.64 -18.27
CA SER A 359 10.07 1.05 -18.78
C SER A 359 9.73 0.52 -20.18
N ARG A 360 10.73 0.06 -20.96
CA ARG A 360 10.49 -0.54 -22.28
C ARG A 360 9.82 -1.91 -22.17
N ARG A 361 10.13 -2.65 -21.10
CA ARG A 361 9.64 -4.01 -20.88
C ARG A 361 8.39 -4.04 -20.02
N LEU A 362 8.35 -3.25 -18.94
CA LEU A 362 7.24 -3.18 -17.98
C LEU A 362 6.78 -1.74 -17.81
N THR A 363 5.48 -1.52 -17.61
CA THR A 363 4.98 -0.22 -17.15
C THR A 363 5.48 0.02 -15.72
N LEU A 364 6.08 1.17 -15.50
CA LEU A 364 6.42 1.65 -14.16
C LEU A 364 5.20 2.36 -13.57
N HIS A 365 4.93 2.10 -12.30
CA HIS A 365 3.83 2.64 -11.51
C HIS A 365 4.42 3.42 -10.33
N PRO A 366 3.71 4.44 -9.82
CA PRO A 366 4.07 5.07 -8.55
C PRO A 366 4.28 4.01 -7.46
N GLY A 367 5.33 4.18 -6.65
CA GLY A 367 5.72 3.25 -5.59
C GLY A 367 6.59 2.07 -6.04
N ASP A 368 6.80 1.84 -7.35
CA ASP A 368 7.80 0.86 -7.79
C ASP A 368 9.21 1.29 -7.38
N VAL A 369 10.05 0.29 -7.10
CA VAL A 369 11.47 0.50 -6.73
C VAL A 369 12.37 -0.02 -7.84
N LEU A 370 13.37 0.80 -8.19
CA LEU A 370 14.50 0.40 -9.02
C LEU A 370 15.77 0.37 -8.18
N LEU A 371 16.39 -0.80 -8.02
CA LEU A 371 17.72 -0.94 -7.41
C LEU A 371 18.79 -0.79 -8.49
N THR A 372 19.81 0.01 -8.23
CA THR A 372 20.73 0.56 -9.24
C THR A 372 22.09 -0.14 -9.31
N GLY A 373 22.27 -1.21 -8.56
CA GLY A 373 23.51 -1.97 -8.46
C GLY A 373 24.38 -1.49 -7.30
N THR A 374 25.35 -2.33 -6.93
CA THR A 374 26.26 -2.12 -5.80
C THR A 374 27.71 -1.89 -6.25
N PRO A 375 28.49 -1.03 -5.56
CA PRO A 375 29.93 -0.90 -5.78
C PRO A 375 30.71 -2.14 -5.27
N ALA A 376 32.01 -2.20 -5.55
CA ALA A 376 32.87 -3.30 -5.09
C ALA A 376 32.98 -3.34 -3.54
N GLY A 377 33.38 -4.49 -3.00
CA GLY A 377 33.53 -4.71 -1.56
C GLY A 377 32.35 -5.43 -0.91
N VAL A 378 31.55 -6.18 -1.69
CA VAL A 378 30.50 -7.04 -1.12
C VAL A 378 31.14 -8.11 -0.23
N GLY A 379 30.50 -8.47 0.86
CA GLY A 379 31.09 -9.41 1.81
C GLY A 379 30.07 -10.05 2.74
N PRO A 380 30.48 -11.11 3.47
CA PRO A 380 29.59 -11.92 4.27
C PRO A 380 29.04 -11.18 5.49
N LEU A 381 27.81 -11.56 5.86
CA LEU A 381 27.09 -11.17 7.07
C LEU A 381 26.98 -12.35 8.03
N ARG A 382 27.04 -12.08 9.33
CA ARG A 382 26.96 -13.07 10.40
C ARG A 382 25.91 -12.68 11.44
N PRO A 383 25.22 -13.64 12.07
CA PRO A 383 24.33 -13.34 13.19
C PRO A 383 25.04 -12.55 14.30
N GLY A 384 24.39 -11.50 14.78
CA GLY A 384 24.91 -10.59 15.81
C GLY A 384 25.61 -9.35 15.26
N GLU A 385 25.98 -9.31 13.99
CA GLU A 385 26.55 -8.11 13.36
C GLU A 385 25.47 -7.05 13.11
N THR A 386 25.88 -5.79 12.97
CA THR A 386 25.02 -4.68 12.50
C THR A 386 25.54 -4.14 11.17
N VAL A 387 24.65 -4.03 10.18
CA VAL A 387 24.97 -3.46 8.86
C VAL A 387 24.43 -2.05 8.78
N GLU A 388 25.25 -1.10 8.34
CA GLU A 388 24.85 0.27 8.01
C GLU A 388 25.11 0.57 6.54
N VAL A 389 24.10 1.05 5.81
CA VAL A 389 24.28 1.64 4.48
C VAL A 389 24.00 3.12 4.57
N ALA A 390 24.95 3.94 4.11
CA ALA A 390 24.84 5.40 4.14
C ALA A 390 25.12 5.98 2.75
N ILE A 391 24.23 6.86 2.31
CA ILE A 391 24.33 7.56 1.03
C ILE A 391 24.28 9.07 1.26
N GLU A 392 25.28 9.78 0.75
CA GLU A 392 25.37 11.24 0.85
C GLU A 392 24.12 11.91 0.25
N GLY A 393 23.55 12.88 0.97
CA GLY A 393 22.33 13.59 0.56
C GLY A 393 21.03 12.78 0.68
N VAL A 394 21.08 11.48 0.97
CA VAL A 394 19.90 10.61 1.12
C VAL A 394 19.67 10.23 2.57
N GLY A 395 20.68 9.71 3.27
CA GLY A 395 20.54 9.28 4.67
C GLY A 395 21.30 8.00 4.96
N ARG A 396 20.78 7.23 5.93
CA ARG A 396 21.34 5.93 6.30
C ARG A 396 20.28 4.96 6.82
N ILE A 397 20.53 3.67 6.65
CA ILE A 397 19.83 2.56 7.28
C ILE A 397 20.82 1.77 8.14
N ARG A 398 20.37 1.26 9.29
CA ARG A 398 21.16 0.47 10.22
C ARG A 398 20.34 -0.68 10.76
N ASN A 399 20.77 -1.91 10.47
CA ASN A 399 19.96 -3.11 10.67
C ASN A 399 20.76 -4.21 11.38
N PRO A 400 20.23 -4.81 12.46
CA PRO A 400 20.87 -5.97 13.09
C PRO A 400 20.71 -7.22 12.21
N VAL A 401 21.71 -8.08 12.20
CA VAL A 401 21.67 -9.39 11.53
C VAL A 401 21.33 -10.45 12.56
N VAL A 402 20.29 -11.23 12.31
CA VAL A 402 19.82 -12.30 13.22
C VAL A 402 19.73 -13.62 12.46
N LEU A 403 19.77 -14.73 13.19
CA LEU A 403 19.51 -16.05 12.62
C LEU A 403 18.03 -16.39 12.79
N GLU A 404 17.40 -16.96 11.76
CA GLU A 404 16.05 -17.48 11.85
C GLU A 404 15.96 -18.62 12.89
N GLU A 405 14.92 -18.59 13.72
CA GLU A 405 14.63 -19.67 14.66
C GLU A 405 14.16 -20.91 13.91
N ARG A 406 14.74 -22.07 14.21
CA ARG A 406 14.28 -23.34 13.63
C ARG A 406 12.89 -23.67 14.18
N PRO A 407 11.90 -23.99 13.32
CA PRO A 407 10.64 -24.56 13.77
C PRO A 407 10.92 -25.85 14.56
N ALA A 408 10.23 -26.02 15.69
CA ALA A 408 10.36 -27.16 16.59
C ALA A 408 9.91 -28.48 15.97
#